data_AF-A0A2V7D9J6-F1
#
_entry.id   AF-A0A2V7D9J6-F1
#
_cell.length_a   1.000
_cell.length_b   1.000
_cell.length_c   1.000
_cell.angle_alpha   90.00
_cell.angle_beta   90.00
_cell.angle_gamma   90.00
#
_symmetry.space_group_name_H-M   'P 1'
#
loop_
_entity.id
_entity.type
_entity.pdbx_description
1 polymer ?
#
loop_
_entity_poly.entity_id
_entity_poly.type
_entity_poly.pdbx_seq_one_letter_code
_entity_poly.pdbx_strand_id
1 'polypeptide(L)'
;MLQLHLNRKIRCIQSWRTPVGRTNIVLDDGLIKRAMQVSGAKTKREAVDRALREMVARGSVYRALRKLKGKMPWDGDVDAWRRQRR
;
A
#
# COMPACT_ATOMS: atom_id res chain seq x y z
N MET A 1 47.35 12.90 24.26
CA MET A 1 46.16 13.74 24.04
C MET A 1 45.44 13.24 22.78
N LEU A 2 44.45 12.35 23.00
CA LEU A 2 43.35 11.87 22.14
C LEU A 2 43.63 11.23 20.76
N GLN A 3 43.59 9.89 20.73
CA GLN A 3 43.28 9.06 19.55
C GLN A 3 41.78 9.17 19.22
N LEU A 4 41.43 9.50 17.98
CA LEU A 4 40.06 9.40 17.46
C LEU A 4 39.83 8.01 16.87
N HIS A 5 39.28 7.11 17.67
CA HIS A 5 38.66 5.87 17.20
C HIS A 5 37.25 6.17 16.68
N LEU A 6 37.06 6.33 15.36
CA LEU A 6 35.74 6.34 14.74
C LEU A 6 35.21 4.90 14.57
N ASN A 7 34.81 4.32 15.70
CA ASN A 7 34.01 3.11 15.74
C ASN A 7 32.54 3.48 15.42
N ARG A 8 32.24 3.72 14.13
CA ARG A 8 30.86 4.03 13.67
C ARG A 8 30.05 2.75 13.64
N LYS A 9 29.56 2.41 14.83
CA LYS A 9 28.52 1.44 15.18
C LYS A 9 27.63 1.07 14.01
N ILE A 10 27.71 -0.21 13.69
CA ILE A 10 26.70 -1.02 13.01
C ILE A 10 25.30 -0.61 13.49
N ARG A 11 24.56 0.04 12.59
CA ARG A 11 23.12 -0.09 12.32
C ARG A 11 22.30 -0.83 13.38
N CYS A 12 22.10 -0.23 14.55
CA CYS A 12 21.04 -0.67 15.47
C CYS A 12 19.75 0.04 15.06
N ILE A 13 19.04 -0.54 14.09
CA ILE A 13 17.68 -0.10 13.72
C ILE A 13 16.84 -0.13 14.98
N GLN A 14 16.37 1.04 15.37
CA GLN A 14 15.51 1.22 16.52
C GLN A 14 14.27 0.34 16.37
N SER A 15 14.12 -0.58 17.32
CA SER A 15 12.95 -1.43 17.50
C SER A 15 11.76 -0.58 17.91
N TRP A 16 10.96 -0.12 16.96
CA TRP A 16 9.62 0.36 17.25
C TRP A 16 8.72 -0.86 17.49
N ARG A 17 8.50 -1.23 18.77
CA ARG A 17 7.43 -2.18 19.14
C ARG A 17 6.10 -1.53 18.80
N THR A 18 5.56 -1.79 17.61
CA THR A 18 4.17 -1.45 17.31
C THR A 18 3.26 -2.27 18.24
N PRO A 19 2.45 -1.65 19.12
CA PRO A 19 1.52 -2.41 19.96
C PRO A 19 0.51 -3.14 19.06
N VAL A 20 0.43 -4.46 19.22
CA VAL A 20 -0.51 -5.32 18.50
C VAL A 20 -1.75 -5.55 19.38
N GLY A 21 -2.92 -5.22 18.86
CA GLY A 21 -4.21 -5.45 19.52
C GLY A 21 -4.94 -6.66 18.96
N ARG A 22 -5.68 -7.39 19.81
CA ARG A 22 -6.72 -8.32 19.36
C ARG A 22 -8.04 -7.55 19.23
N THR A 23 -8.75 -7.76 18.14
CA THR A 23 -10.04 -7.12 17.88
C THR A 23 -11.01 -8.16 17.34
N ASN A 24 -12.25 -8.13 17.80
CA ASN A 24 -13.32 -8.96 17.25
C ASN A 24 -14.10 -8.14 16.22
N ILE A 25 -14.05 -8.53 14.95
CA ILE A 25 -14.73 -7.87 13.84
C ILE A 25 -15.42 -8.92 12.98
N VAL A 26 -16.63 -8.62 12.52
CA VAL A 26 -17.38 -9.48 11.59
C VAL A 26 -16.91 -9.17 10.17
N LEU A 27 -16.52 -10.21 9.43
CA LEU A 27 -16.02 -10.11 8.06
C LEU A 27 -16.77 -11.09 7.16
N ASP A 28 -16.95 -10.70 5.89
CA ASP A 28 -17.47 -11.60 4.86
C ASP A 28 -16.42 -12.68 4.52
N ASP A 29 -16.80 -13.94 4.70
CA ASP A 29 -15.90 -15.08 4.48
C ASP A 29 -15.55 -15.29 3.00
N GLY A 30 -16.46 -14.98 2.09
CA GLY A 30 -16.22 -15.06 0.65
C GLY A 30 -15.21 -14.00 0.18
N LEU A 31 -15.26 -12.80 0.75
CA LEU A 31 -14.31 -11.73 0.50
C LEU A 31 -12.93 -12.10 1.05
N ILE A 32 -12.84 -12.61 2.27
CA ILE A 32 -11.55 -13.03 2.85
C ILE A 32 -10.93 -14.19 2.08
N LYS A 33 -11.73 -15.16 1.63
CA LYS A 33 -11.23 -16.27 0.80
C LYS A 33 -10.61 -15.75 -0.51
N ARG A 34 -11.28 -14.81 -1.18
CA ARG A 34 -10.74 -14.15 -2.38
C ARG A 34 -9.48 -13.34 -2.05
N ALA A 35 -9.49 -12.59 -0.96
CA ALA A 35 -8.32 -11.83 -0.53
C ALA A 35 -7.13 -12.74 -0.23
N MET A 36 -7.34 -13.89 0.40
CA MET A 36 -6.31 -14.91 0.65
C MET A 36 -5.77 -15.49 -0.66
N GLN A 37 -6.62 -15.78 -1.64
CA GLN A 37 -6.19 -16.26 -2.97
C GLN A 37 -5.33 -15.23 -3.70
N VAL A 38 -5.74 -13.96 -3.72
CA VAL A 38 -5.02 -12.88 -4.42
C VAL A 38 -3.71 -12.53 -3.72
N SER A 39 -3.72 -12.52 -2.38
CA SER A 39 -2.55 -12.16 -1.59
C SER A 39 -1.59 -13.34 -1.33
N GLY A 40 -2.04 -14.58 -1.52
CA GLY A 40 -1.30 -15.79 -1.11
C GLY A 40 -1.21 -15.99 0.41
N ALA A 41 -2.05 -15.30 1.19
CA ALA A 41 -2.04 -15.39 2.65
C ALA A 41 -2.57 -16.76 3.13
N LYS A 42 -1.92 -17.33 4.15
CA LYS A 42 -2.29 -18.63 4.73
C LYS A 42 -3.39 -18.53 5.76
N THR A 43 -3.54 -17.36 6.39
CA THR A 43 -4.54 -17.13 7.45
C THR A 43 -5.39 -15.88 7.19
N LYS A 44 -6.61 -15.84 7.74
CA LYS A 44 -7.48 -14.66 7.69
C LYS A 44 -6.78 -13.43 8.28
N ARG A 45 -6.05 -13.59 9.39
CA ARG A 45 -5.30 -12.50 10.05
C ARG A 45 -4.23 -11.92 9.14
N GLU A 46 -3.47 -12.77 8.47
CA GLU A 46 -2.41 -12.37 7.55
C GLU A 46 -2.98 -11.64 6.33
N ALA A 47 -4.09 -12.13 5.77
CA ALA A 47 -4.77 -11.45 4.66
C ALA A 47 -5.20 -10.03 5.05
N VAL A 48 -5.76 -9.86 6.25
CA VAL A 48 -6.16 -8.54 6.78
C VAL A 48 -4.96 -7.63 7.02
N ASP A 49 -3.90 -8.13 7.67
CA ASP A 49 -2.67 -7.35 7.91
C ASP A 49 -2.06 -6.83 6.60
N ARG A 50 -1.95 -7.73 5.61
CA ARG A 50 -1.42 -7.37 4.30
C ARG A 50 -2.31 -6.37 3.55
N ALA A 51 -3.63 -6.56 3.59
CA ALA A 51 -4.57 -5.62 2.98
C ALA A 51 -4.43 -4.21 3.59
N LEU A 52 -4.31 -4.10 4.91
CA LEU A 52 -4.13 -2.82 5.60
C LEU A 52 -2.79 -2.16 5.23
N ARG A 53 -1.70 -2.92 5.18
CA ARG A 53 -0.38 -2.39 4.76
C ARG A 53 -0.41 -1.89 3.33
N GLU A 54 -0.97 -2.67 2.40
CA GLU A 54 -1.09 -2.27 1.00
C GLU A 54 -1.97 -1.03 0.83
N MET A 55 -3.07 -0.94 1.58
CA MET A 55 -3.96 0.22 1.56
C MET A 55 -3.22 1.50 2.01
N VAL A 56 -2.46 1.44 3.10
CA VAL A 56 -1.67 2.57 3.58
C VAL A 56 -0.57 2.94 2.59
N ALA A 57 0.18 1.95 2.10
CA ALA A 57 1.26 2.18 1.14
C ALA A 57 0.78 2.85 -0.15
N ARG A 58 -0.38 2.42 -0.67
CA ARG A 58 -0.96 2.99 -1.90
C ARG A 58 -1.72 4.29 -1.65
N GLY A 59 -2.14 4.58 -0.41
CA GLY A 59 -2.98 5.73 -0.08
C GLY A 59 -2.35 7.08 -0.43
N SER A 60 -1.04 7.23 -0.21
CA SER A 60 -0.30 8.46 -0.58
C SER A 60 -0.24 8.65 -2.10
N VAL A 61 0.05 7.58 -2.84
CA VAL A 61 0.12 7.56 -4.30
C VAL A 61 -1.24 7.90 -4.90
N TYR A 62 -2.32 7.25 -4.45
CA TYR A 62 -3.66 7.56 -4.95
C TYR A 62 -4.09 9.00 -4.65
N ARG A 63 -3.72 9.54 -3.48
CA ARG A 63 -3.99 10.93 -3.15
C ARG A 63 -3.24 11.89 -4.08
N ALA A 64 -1.97 11.59 -4.40
CA ALA A 64 -1.18 12.37 -5.34
C ALA A 64 -1.78 12.31 -6.76
N LEU A 65 -2.12 11.12 -7.25
CA LEU A 65 -2.78 10.94 -8.55
C LEU A 65 -4.12 11.67 -8.64
N ARG A 66 -4.94 11.64 -7.57
CA ARG A 66 -6.20 12.40 -7.52
C ARG A 66 -5.98 13.91 -7.62
N LYS A 67 -4.86 14.45 -7.10
CA LYS A 67 -4.51 15.88 -7.23
C LYS A 67 -4.12 16.27 -8.66
N LEU A 68 -3.67 15.31 -9.46
CA LEU A 68 -3.30 15.50 -10.87
C LEU A 68 -4.52 15.39 -11.81
N LYS A 69 -5.65 14.85 -11.32
CA LYS A 69 -6.89 14.76 -12.11
C LYS A 69 -7.33 16.14 -12.60
N GLY A 70 -7.43 16.30 -13.91
CA GLY A 70 -7.83 17.56 -14.56
C GLY A 70 -6.71 18.60 -14.71
N LYS A 71 -5.50 18.35 -14.21
CA LYS A 71 -4.35 19.24 -14.38
C LYS A 71 -3.45 18.87 -15.55
N MET A 72 -3.52 17.62 -16.01
CA MET A 72 -2.78 17.16 -17.17
C MET A 72 -3.61 17.46 -18.42
N PRO A 73 -3.07 18.23 -19.39
CA PRO A 73 -3.68 18.31 -20.71
C PRO A 73 -3.66 16.90 -21.31
N TRP A 74 -4.86 16.39 -21.63
CA TRP A 74 -4.98 15.16 -22.40
C TRP A 74 -5.09 15.55 -23.86
N ASP A 75 -4.14 15.11 -24.67
CA ASP A 75 -4.12 15.40 -26.11
C ASP A 75 -4.73 14.22 -26.86
N GLY A 76 -5.93 14.43 -27.41
CA GLY A 76 -6.69 13.43 -28.15
C GLY A 76 -8.06 13.94 -28.57
N ASP A 77 -8.55 13.43 -29.72
CA ASP A 77 -9.93 13.68 -30.17
C ASP A 77 -10.83 12.52 -29.72
N VAL A 78 -11.64 12.77 -28.69
CA VAL A 78 -12.61 11.78 -28.16
C VAL A 78 -13.63 11.39 -29.23
N ASP A 79 -14.00 12.31 -30.11
CA ASP A 79 -15.02 12.08 -31.12
C ASP A 79 -14.47 11.23 -32.26
N ALA A 80 -13.18 11.37 -32.62
CA ALA A 80 -12.52 10.45 -33.55
C ALA A 80 -12.58 9.00 -33.06
N TRP A 81 -12.33 8.76 -31.76
CA TRP A 81 -12.36 7.42 -31.18
C TRP A 81 -13.77 6.84 -31.12
N ARG A 82 -14.79 7.67 -30.93
CA ARG A 82 -16.20 7.24 -30.95
C ARG A 82 -16.66 6.88 -32.36
N ARG A 83 -16.21 7.62 -33.37
CA ARG A 83 -16.55 7.36 -34.78
C ARG A 83 -16.03 6.01 -35.27
N GLN A 84 -14.87 5.55 -34.80
CA GLN A 84 -14.27 4.25 -35.19
C GLN A 84 -14.98 3.01 -34.62
N ARG A 85 -15.96 3.16 -33.73
CA ARG A 85 -16.70 2.02 -33.15
C ARG A 85 -18.00 1.68 -33.89
N ARG A 86 -18.34 2.41 -34.95
CA ARG A 86 -19.50 2.17 -35.81
C ARG A 86 -19.06 1.48 -37.09
#